data_AF-A0A846EEP2-F1
#
_entry.id   AF-A0A846EEP2-F1
#
_cell.length_a   1.000
_cell.length_b   1.000
_cell.length_c   1.000
_cell.angle_alpha   90.00
_cell.angle_beta   90.00
_cell.angle_gamma   90.00
#
_symmetry.space_group_name_H-M   'P 1'
#
loop_
_entity.id
_entity.type
_entity.pdbx_description
1 polymer ?
#
loop_
_entity_poly.entity_id
_entity_poly.type
_entity_poly.pdbx_seq_one_letter_code
_entity_poly.pdbx_strand_id
1 'polypeptide(L)' 'MKENLPDCMLQLMSDACWHSTEELVEKVSHRFSATMHVLKKRGYKFEKRRTQGQKYEYRLLEESKAITPLIIEHA' A
#
# COMPACT_ATOMS: atom_id res chain seq x y z
N MET A 1 16.02 11.84 -11.53
CA MET A 1 14.90 10.89 -11.60
C MET A 1 13.80 11.45 -10.72
N LYS A 2 12.61 11.76 -11.25
CA LYS A 2 11.47 12.10 -10.40
C LYS A 2 11.03 10.79 -9.78
N GLU A 3 11.39 10.56 -8.52
CA GLU A 3 10.85 9.41 -7.80
C GLU A 3 9.34 9.57 -7.77
N ASN A 4 8.66 8.67 -8.47
CA ASN A 4 7.22 8.63 -8.51
C ASN A 4 6.77 8.25 -7.09
N LEU A 5 6.05 9.14 -6.42
CA LEU A 5 5.51 8.89 -5.08
C LEU A 5 4.80 7.52 -4.96
N PRO A 6 4.04 7.03 -5.97
CA PRO A 6 3.47 5.69 -5.93
C PRO A 6 4.51 4.57 -5.82
N ASP A 7 5.58 4.64 -6.60
CA ASP A 7 6.62 3.62 -6.64
C ASP A 7 7.42 3.62 -5.33
N CYS A 8 7.73 4.81 -4.80
CA CYS A 8 8.37 4.97 -3.49
C CYS A 8 7.51 4.38 -2.35
N MET A 9 6.20 4.64 -2.36
CA MET A 9 5.27 4.09 -1.37
C MET A 9 5.18 2.56 -1.45
N LEU A 10 5.14 2.00 -2.67
CA LEU A 10 5.13 0.55 -2.87
C LEU A 10 6.44 -0.08 -2.38
N GLN A 11 7.58 0.52 -2.69
CA GLN A 11 8.88 0.03 -2.24
C GLN A 11 8.98 0.04 -0.72
N LEU A 12 8.53 1.12 -0.07
CA LEU A 12 8.53 1.23 1.40
C LEU A 12 7.67 0.15 2.06
N MET A 13 6.46 -0.08 1.54
CA MET A 13 5.50 -1.01 2.14
C MET A 13 5.60 -2.44 1.59
N SER A 14 6.63 -2.74 0.78
CA SER A 14 6.87 -4.07 0.20
C SER A 14 7.24 -5.13 1.23
N ASP A 15 7.59 -4.71 2.44
CA ASP A 15 7.86 -5.57 3.59
C ASP A 15 6.59 -6.15 4.24
N ALA A 16 5.40 -5.75 3.75
CA ALA A 16 4.10 -6.12 4.30
C ALA A 16 3.97 -5.83 5.81
N CYS A 17 4.72 -4.84 6.32
CA CYS A 17 4.65 -4.40 7.70
C CYS A 17 3.60 -3.28 7.89
N TRP A 18 3.32 -2.98 9.16
CA TRP A 18 2.50 -1.84 9.53
C TRP A 18 3.38 -0.59 9.64
N HIS A 19 3.07 0.44 8.83
CA HIS A 19 3.74 1.74 8.87
C HIS A 19 2.83 2.79 9.48
N SER A 20 3.41 3.64 10.33
CA SER A 20 2.69 4.75 10.94
C SER A 20 2.48 5.89 9.94
N THR A 21 1.46 6.73 10.19
CA THR A 21 1.29 7.98 9.43
C THR A 21 2.57 8.82 9.43
N GLU A 22 3.28 8.89 10.56
CA GLU A 22 4.49 9.70 10.73
C GLU A 22 5.61 9.21 9.81
N GLU A 23 5.84 7.89 9.79
CA GLU A 23 6.83 7.26 8.91
C GLU A 23 6.49 7.44 7.42
N LEU A 24 5.21 7.29 7.04
CA LEU A 24 4.78 7.48 5.65
C LEU A 24 4.93 8.93 5.19
N VAL A 25 4.70 9.89 6.10
CA VAL A 25 4.90 11.31 5.80
C VAL A 25 6.38 11.63 5.63
N GLU A 26 7.24 11.09 6.50
CA GLU A 26 8.68 11.30 6.48
C GLU A 26 9.34 10.66 5.26
N LYS A 27 9.01 9.40 4.95
CA LYS A 27 9.67 8.62 3.90
C LYS A 27 9.04 8.80 2.50
N VAL A 28 7.75 9.12 2.42
CA VAL A 28 7.06 9.30 1.13
C VAL A 28 6.75 10.77 0.89
N SER A 29 5.79 11.33 1.64
CA SER A 29 5.35 12.73 1.57
C SER A 29 4.11 12.95 2.44
N HIS A 30 3.84 14.19 2.85
CA HIS A 30 2.52 14.62 3.35
C HIS A 30 1.35 14.26 2.41
N ARG A 31 1.61 13.98 1.13
CA ARG A 31 0.61 13.55 0.15
C ARG A 31 0.44 12.03 0.05
N PHE A 32 1.01 11.23 0.95
CA PHE A 32 0.91 9.76 0.91
C PHE A 32 -0.53 9.26 0.80
N SER A 33 -1.51 9.93 1.42
CA SER A 33 -2.94 9.57 1.31
C SER A 33 -3.47 9.68 -0.12
N ALA A 34 -3.07 10.71 -0.86
CA ALA A 34 -3.42 10.88 -2.27
C ALA A 34 -2.73 9.80 -3.13
N THR A 35 -1.46 9.50 -2.84
CA THR A 35 -0.71 8.41 -3.48
C THR A 35 -1.40 7.06 -3.26
N MET A 36 -1.79 6.77 -2.02
CA MET A 36 -2.52 5.55 -1.66
C MET A 36 -3.86 5.45 -2.40
N HIS A 37 -4.57 6.57 -2.58
CA HIS A 37 -5.81 6.60 -3.36
C HIS A 37 -5.57 6.24 -4.83
N VAL A 38 -4.48 6.74 -5.44
CA VAL A 38 -4.08 6.37 -6.80
C VAL A 38 -3.72 4.88 -6.89
N LEU A 39 -2.95 4.36 -5.92
CA LEU A 39 -2.58 2.94 -5.87
C LEU A 39 -3.82 2.05 -5.69
N LYS A 40 -4.79 2.44 -4.86
CA LYS A 40 -6.08 1.74 -4.73
C LYS A 40 -6.84 1.66 -6.06
N LYS A 41 -6.84 2.74 -6.86
CA LYS A 41 -7.43 2.72 -8.22
C LYS A 41 -6.68 1.80 -9.19
N ARG A 42 -5.39 1.58 -8.96
CA ARG A 42 -4.56 0.64 -9.74
C ARG A 42 -4.71 -0.82 -9.28
N GLY A 43 -5.55 -1.10 -8.27
CA GLY A 43 -5.82 -2.45 -7.78
C GLY A 43 -5.07 -2.84 -6.51
N TYR A 44 -4.19 -1.99 -5.98
CA TYR A 44 -3.46 -2.27 -4.75
C TYR A 44 -4.38 -2.17 -3.52
N LYS A 45 -4.22 -3.10 -2.57
CA LYS A 45 -5.01 -3.14 -1.34
C LYS A 45 -4.17 -2.70 -0.16
N PHE A 46 -4.74 -1.77 0.62
CA PHE A 46 -4.12 -1.29 1.86
C PHE A 46 -5.08 -1.52 3.01
N GLU A 47 -4.56 -2.06 4.09
CA GLU A 47 -5.24 -2.02 5.38
C GLU A 47 -4.95 -0.73 6.10
N LYS A 48 -5.91 -0.33 6.93
CA LYS A 48 -5.78 0.78 7.87
C LYS A 48 -6.26 0.28 9.22
N ARG A 49 -5.42 0.38 10.24
CA ARG A 49 -5.81 0.09 11.62
C ARG A 49 -5.60 1.32 12.51
N ARG A 50 -6.35 1.37 13.60
CA ARG A 50 -6.16 2.35 14.68
C ARG A 50 -5.43 1.62 15.81
N THR A 51 -4.32 2.17 16.28
CA THR A 51 -3.53 1.56 17.36
C THR A 51 -3.91 2.14 18.70
N GLN A 52 -3.41 3.32 19.04
CA GLN A 52 -3.73 4.04 20.28
C GLN A 52 -4.02 5.52 20.02
N GLY A 53 -5.02 6.05 20.72
CA GLY A 53 -5.42 7.45 20.58
C GLY A 53 -5.90 7.78 19.17
N GLN A 54 -5.34 8.82 18.56
CA GLN A 54 -5.65 9.27 17.19
C GLN A 54 -4.64 8.78 16.14
N LYS A 55 -3.79 7.80 16.48
CA LYS A 55 -2.79 7.25 15.57
C LYS A 55 -3.37 6.16 14.67
N TYR A 56 -2.91 6.16 13.43
CA TYR A 56 -3.26 5.17 12.42
C TYR A 56 -2.00 4.53 11.86
N GLU A 57 -2.15 3.28 11.48
CA GLU A 57 -1.14 2.52 10.76
C GLU A 57 -1.74 1.92 9.51
N TYR A 58 -0.87 1.73 8.52
CA TYR A 58 -1.23 1.25 7.20
C TYR A 58 -0.30 0.12 6.81
N ARG A 59 -0.84 -0.87 6.12
CA ARG A 59 -0.09 -2.01 5.59
C ARG A 59 -0.52 -2.28 4.17
N LEU A 60 0.44 -2.61 3.30
CA LEU A 60 0.16 -3.15 1.97
C LEU A 60 -0.17 -4.64 2.12
N LEU A 61 -1.35 -5.06 1.68
CA LEU A 61 -1.79 -6.45 1.82
C LEU A 61 -1.20 -7.34 0.74
N GLU A 62 -1.36 -6.93 -0.52
CA GLU A 62 -0.87 -7.64 -1.69
C GLU A 62 -0.74 -6.63 -2.84
N GLU A 63 0.32 -6.77 -3.63
CA GLU A 63 0.36 -6.24 -4.99
C GLU A 63 -0.85 -6.79 -5.74
N SER A 64 -1.40 -5.99 -6.66
CA SER A 64 -2.46 -6.42 -7.56
C SER A 64 -1.99 -7.59 -8.44
N LYS A 65 -1.88 -8.81 -7.89
CA LYS A 65 -2.06 -10.01 -8.69
C LYS A 65 -3.50 -9.97 -9.13
N ALA A 66 -3.67 -9.60 -10.39
CA ALA A 66 -4.82 -9.99 -11.18
C ALA A 66 -5.23 -11.38 -10.70
N ILE A 67 -6.49 -11.49 -10.29
CA ILE A 67 -7.12 -12.78 -10.03
C ILE A 67 -6.98 -13.54 -11.35
N THR A 68 -5.95 -14.36 -11.51
CA THR A 68 -6.03 -15.51 -12.39
C THR A 68 -6.89 -16.50 -11.62
N PRO A 69 -8.16 -16.72 -12.00
CA PRO A 69 -8.81 -17.94 -11.56
C PRO A 69 -7.93 -19.07 -12.10
N LEU A 70 -7.36 -19.81 -11.15
CA LEU A 70 -6.70 -21.07 -11.34
C LEU A 70 -7.50 -21.89 -12.37
N ILE A 71 -6.95 -22.06 -13.57
CA ILE A 71 -7.46 -23.05 -14.53
C ILE A 71 -7.27 -24.39 -13.83
N ILE A 72 -8.33 -24.91 -13.21
CA ILE A 72 -8.41 -26.32 -12.85
C ILE A 72 -8.93 -27.00 -14.12
N GLU A 73 -8.04 -27.26 -15.06
CA GLU A 73 -8.25 -28.39 -15.97
C GLU A 73 -8.03 -29.64 -15.13
N HIS A 74 -9.11 -30.34 -14.83
CA HIS A 74 -9.04 -31.73 -14.42
C HIS A 74 -9.93 -32.54 -15.37
N ALA A 75 -9.24 -33.21 -16.28
CA ALA A 75 -9.54 -34.45 -17.02
C ALA A 75 -10.98 -34.72 -17.49
#